data_AF-A0A2S7UVT4-F1
#
_entry.id   AF-A0A2S7UVT4-F1
#
_cell.length_a   1.000
_cell.length_b   1.000
_cell.length_c   1.000
_cell.angle_alpha   90.00
_cell.angle_beta   90.00
_cell.angle_gamma   90.00
#
_symmetry.space_group_name_H-M   'P 1'
#
loop_
_entity.id
_entity.type
_entity.pdbx_description
1 polymer ?
#
loop_
_entity_poly.entity_id
_entity_poly.type
_entity_poly.pdbx_seq_one_letter_code
_entity_poly.pdbx_strand_id
1 'polypeptide(L)'
;MYKKQVKDKDYIPNYIPTKKRIEKLILIIVLLAYGGYGLFKGELYLAYRQGEVTLYGNAIYIAFSALIVGIAYLALGIIDHYDKRNNEHVYRRFEAILKGFAVLILLTAIFANYISTIK
;
A
#
# COMPACT_ATOMS: atom_id res chain seq x y z
N MET A 1 5.58 26.01 17.39
CA MET A 1 5.21 25.65 18.78
C MET A 1 4.16 24.55 18.71
N TYR A 2 4.51 23.29 18.96
CA TYR A 2 3.55 22.19 18.99
C TYR A 2 2.61 22.40 20.19
N LYS A 3 1.36 22.79 19.95
CA LYS A 3 0.34 22.85 21.01
C LYS A 3 0.03 21.42 21.43
N LYS A 4 0.35 21.09 22.68
CA LYS A 4 -0.09 19.83 23.33
C LYS A 4 -1.61 19.81 23.26
N GLN A 5 -2.18 18.86 22.50
CA GLN A 5 -3.63 18.71 22.42
C GLN A 5 -4.16 18.46 23.84
N VAL A 6 -5.10 19.30 24.27
CA VAL A 6 -5.85 19.09 25.52
C VAL A 6 -6.61 17.79 25.37
N LYS A 7 -6.59 16.94 26.40
CA LYS A 7 -7.30 15.66 26.39
C LYS A 7 -8.78 15.93 26.17
N ASP A 8 -9.26 15.59 24.98
CA ASP A 8 -10.67 15.66 24.64
C ASP A 8 -11.38 14.63 25.53
N LYS A 9 -12.20 15.11 26.47
CA LYS A 9 -12.77 14.27 27.54
C LYS A 9 -13.75 13.23 26.99
N ASP A 10 -14.31 13.49 25.81
CA ASP A 10 -15.35 12.67 25.18
C ASP A 10 -14.84 11.92 23.94
N TYR A 11 -13.53 11.92 23.70
CA TYR A 11 -12.94 11.26 22.54
C TYR A 11 -12.89 9.72 22.70
N ILE A 12 -13.49 9.03 21.74
CA ILE A 12 -13.48 7.57 21.62
C ILE A 12 -12.51 7.18 20.51
N PRO A 13 -11.41 6.46 20.82
CA PRO A 13 -10.46 5.99 19.82
C PRO A 13 -11.10 5.11 18.74
N ASN A 14 -10.54 5.17 17.53
CA ASN A 14 -11.01 4.36 16.42
C ASN A 14 -10.91 2.85 16.71
N TYR A 15 -12.01 2.14 16.52
CA TYR A 15 -12.07 0.69 16.71
C TYR A 15 -12.10 -0.04 15.37
N ILE A 16 -11.01 -0.77 15.08
CA ILE A 16 -10.91 -1.63 13.90
C ILE A 16 -11.03 -3.09 14.35
N PRO A 17 -12.04 -3.84 13.86
CA PRO A 17 -12.23 -5.24 14.24
C PRO A 17 -10.98 -6.08 14.02
N THR A 18 -10.70 -7.03 14.92
CA THR A 18 -9.55 -7.93 14.84
C THR A 18 -9.47 -8.65 13.50
N LYS A 19 -10.61 -9.12 12.98
CA LYS A 19 -10.70 -9.76 11.66
C LYS A 19 -10.12 -8.88 10.54
N LYS A 20 -10.46 -7.58 10.52
CA LYS A 20 -9.96 -6.64 9.50
C LYS A 20 -8.45 -6.40 9.63
N ARG A 21 -7.94 -6.37 10.85
CA ARG A 21 -6.50 -6.24 11.11
C ARG A 21 -5.72 -7.47 10.63
N ILE A 22 -6.26 -8.66 10.89
CA ILE A 22 -5.69 -9.93 10.41
C ILE A 22 -5.73 -10.00 8.87
N GLU A 23 -6.85 -9.64 8.24
CA GLU A 23 -6.97 -9.57 6.77
C GLU A 23 -5.88 -8.67 6.17
N LYS A 24 -5.67 -7.47 6.73
CA LYS A 24 -4.61 -6.55 6.30
C LYS A 24 -3.21 -7.15 6.49
N LEU A 25 -2.95 -7.79 7.63
CA LEU A 25 -1.65 -8.41 7.92
C LEU A 25 -1.33 -9.56 6.95
N ILE A 26 -2.30 -10.44 6.69
CA ILE A 26 -2.16 -11.52 5.71
C ILE A 26 -1.87 -10.92 4.33
N LEU A 27 -2.61 -9.88 3.93
CA LEU A 27 -2.39 -9.23 2.63
C LEU A 27 -1.00 -8.61 2.53
N ILE A 28 -0.48 -7.98 3.60
CA ILE A 28 0.90 -7.47 3.63
C ILE A 28 1.90 -8.60 3.37
N ILE A 29 1.76 -9.74 4.04
CA ILE A 29 2.66 -10.89 3.88
C ILE A 29 2.59 -11.43 2.45
N VAL A 30 1.38 -11.58 1.91
CA VAL A 30 1.17 -12.04 0.53
C VAL A 30 1.80 -11.08 -0.48
N LEU A 31 1.61 -9.76 -0.33
CA LEU A 31 2.20 -8.77 -1.23
C LEU A 31 3.73 -8.76 -1.17
N LEU A 32 4.32 -8.88 0.03
CA LEU A 32 5.76 -9.00 0.20
C LEU A 32 6.31 -10.26 -0.46
N ALA A 33 5.69 -11.41 -0.19
CA ALA A 33 6.10 -12.68 -0.77
C ALA A 33 5.96 -12.68 -2.29
N TYR A 34 4.83 -12.17 -2.81
CA TYR A 34 4.56 -12.11 -4.24
C TYR A 34 5.51 -11.16 -4.98
N GLY A 35 5.67 -9.94 -4.47
CA GLY A 35 6.60 -8.97 -5.04
C GLY A 35 8.06 -9.44 -4.98
N GLY A 36 8.47 -10.03 -3.86
CA GLY A 36 9.81 -10.59 -3.69
C GLY A 36 10.05 -11.79 -4.60
N TYR A 37 9.05 -12.67 -4.77
CA TYR A 37 9.11 -13.77 -5.70
C TYR A 37 9.24 -13.30 -7.15
N GLY A 38 8.50 -12.25 -7.55
CA GLY A 38 8.63 -11.68 -8.88
C GLY A 38 9.99 -11.04 -9.16
N LEU A 39 10.57 -10.36 -8.16
CA LEU A 39 11.96 -9.89 -8.24
C LEU A 39 12.95 -11.05 -8.41
N PHE A 40 12.78 -12.14 -7.65
CA PHE A 40 13.64 -13.32 -7.74
C PHE A 40 13.54 -14.04 -9.09
N LYS A 41 12.33 -14.12 -9.66
CA LYS A 41 12.09 -14.74 -10.98
C LYS A 41 12.49 -13.85 -12.15
N GLY A 42 12.59 -12.54 -11.95
CA GLY A 42 12.83 -11.59 -13.03
C GLY A 42 11.59 -11.34 -13.90
N GLU A 43 10.41 -11.68 -13.40
CA GLU A 43 9.11 -11.38 -14.00
C GLU A 43 8.07 -11.16 -12.91
N LEU A 44 7.16 -10.21 -13.09
CA LEU A 44 6.05 -9.99 -12.18
C LEU A 44 4.73 -9.98 -12.95
N TYR A 45 3.96 -11.04 -12.78
CA TYR A 45 2.63 -11.16 -13.34
C TYR A 45 1.64 -10.26 -12.60
N LEU A 46 0.70 -9.67 -13.33
CA LEU A 46 -0.38 -8.86 -12.78
C LEU A 46 -1.67 -9.20 -13.53
N ALA A 47 -2.56 -9.93 -12.86
CA ALA A 47 -3.92 -10.15 -13.35
C ALA A 47 -4.83 -8.98 -12.97
N TYR A 48 -5.63 -8.52 -13.91
CA TYR A 48 -6.73 -7.60 -13.67
C TYR A 48 -7.98 -8.09 -14.40
N ARG A 49 -9.14 -7.47 -14.12
CA ARG A 49 -10.45 -8.01 -14.53
C ARG A 49 -10.62 -8.24 -16.04
N GLN A 50 -9.88 -7.51 -16.88
CA GLN A 50 -10.01 -7.54 -18.34
C GLN A 50 -8.73 -7.99 -19.06
N GLY A 51 -7.76 -8.54 -18.34
CA GLY A 51 -6.51 -8.98 -18.96
C GLY A 51 -5.41 -9.26 -17.96
N GLU A 52 -4.23 -9.49 -18.52
CA GLU A 52 -3.03 -9.78 -17.76
C GLU A 52 -1.86 -8.99 -18.34
N VAL A 53 -0.93 -8.62 -17.47
CA VAL A 53 0.33 -8.03 -17.88
C VAL A 53 1.45 -8.67 -17.08
N THR A 54 2.48 -9.18 -17.77
CA THR A 54 3.71 -9.61 -17.13
C THR A 54 4.75 -8.51 -17.31
N LEU A 55 5.29 -8.04 -16.18
CA LEU A 55 6.32 -7.02 -16.14
C LEU A 55 7.71 -7.66 -16.16
N TYR A 56 8.61 -7.09 -16.93
CA TYR A 56 9.99 -7.55 -17.07
C TYR A 56 11.00 -6.42 -16.79
N GLY A 57 12.23 -6.81 -16.47
CA GLY A 57 13.36 -5.89 -16.32
C GLY A 57 13.09 -4.74 -15.32
N ASN A 58 13.32 -3.51 -15.76
CA ASN A 58 13.21 -2.33 -14.89
C ASN A 58 11.80 -2.08 -14.35
N ALA A 59 10.76 -2.50 -15.09
CA ALA A 59 9.37 -2.32 -14.67
C ALA A 59 9.04 -3.08 -13.38
N ILE A 60 9.74 -4.19 -13.10
CA ILE A 60 9.54 -4.99 -11.89
C ILE A 60 9.92 -4.19 -10.65
N TYR A 61 11.05 -3.47 -10.65
CA TYR A 61 11.46 -2.67 -9.50
C TYR A 61 10.51 -1.51 -9.23
N ILE A 62 9.95 -0.91 -10.29
CA ILE A 62 8.94 0.15 -10.18
C ILE A 62 7.65 -0.44 -9.57
N ALA A 63 7.18 -1.57 -10.09
CA ALA A 63 5.99 -2.25 -9.55
C ALA A 63 6.19 -2.73 -8.11
N PHE A 64 7.36 -3.27 -7.78
CA PHE A 64 7.69 -3.66 -6.41
C PHE A 64 7.66 -2.46 -5.46
N SER A 65 8.14 -1.29 -5.90
CA SER A 65 8.01 -0.05 -5.12
C SER A 65 6.55 0.33 -4.87
N ALA A 66 5.66 0.15 -5.86
CA ALA A 66 4.22 0.33 -5.67
C ALA A 66 3.65 -0.64 -4.61
N LEU A 67 4.09 -1.91 -4.62
CA LEU A 67 3.68 -2.89 -3.61
C LEU A 67 4.12 -2.47 -2.20
N ILE A 68 5.34 -1.96 -2.03
CA ILE A 68 5.84 -1.45 -0.75
C ILE A 68 5.01 -0.27 -0.26
N VAL A 69 4.63 0.67 -1.13
CA VAL A 69 3.73 1.78 -0.76
C VAL A 69 2.34 1.25 -0.39
N GLY A 70 1.82 0.25 -1.11
CA GLY A 70 0.57 -0.43 -0.77
C GLY A 70 0.62 -1.13 0.59
N ILE A 71 1.75 -1.75 0.93
CA ILE A 71 2.00 -2.34 2.25
C ILE A 71 2.00 -1.26 3.34
N ALA A 72 2.64 -0.12 3.10
CA ALA A 72 2.61 1.00 4.03
C ALA A 72 1.18 1.52 4.26
N TYR A 73 0.36 1.61 3.21
CA TYR A 73 -1.07 1.93 3.31
C TYR A 73 -1.82 0.94 4.21
N LEU A 74 -1.63 -0.37 4.03
CA LEU A 74 -2.29 -1.39 4.85
C LEU A 74 -1.82 -1.33 6.31
N ALA A 75 -0.50 -1.16 6.52
CA ALA A 75 0.09 -1.05 7.86
C ALA A 75 -0.40 0.19 8.60
N LEU A 76 -0.54 1.33 7.89
CA LEU A 76 -1.03 2.57 8.46
C LEU A 76 -2.43 2.40 9.08
N GLY A 77 -3.33 1.70 8.39
CA GLY A 77 -4.65 1.40 8.91
C GLY A 77 -4.70 0.26 9.94
N ILE A 78 -3.56 -0.34 10.32
CA ILE A 78 -3.41 -1.16 11.54
C ILE A 78 -2.90 -0.25 12.67
N ILE A 79 -1.94 0.63 12.37
CA ILE A 79 -1.35 1.58 13.33
C ILE A 79 -2.41 2.53 13.89
N ASP A 80 -3.31 3.05 13.05
CA ASP A 80 -4.41 3.95 13.45
C ASP A 80 -5.26 3.36 14.59
N HIS A 81 -5.47 2.04 14.60
CA HIS A 81 -6.21 1.37 15.68
C HIS A 81 -5.47 1.38 17.03
N TYR A 82 -4.14 1.33 17.00
CA TYR A 82 -3.32 1.35 18.21
C TYR A 82 -3.05 2.79 18.68
N ASP A 83 -3.23 3.78 17.82
CA ASP A 83 -3.17 5.19 18.22
C ASP A 83 -4.43 5.58 18.99
N LYS A 84 -4.23 6.19 20.16
CA LYS A 84 -5.31 6.67 21.04
C LYS A 84 -5.45 8.19 21.03
N ARG A 85 -4.71 8.88 20.15
CA ARG A 85 -4.76 10.33 19.97
C ARG A 85 -5.90 10.69 19.00
N ASN A 86 -6.49 11.88 19.17
CA ASN A 86 -7.50 12.41 18.26
C ASN A 86 -6.85 12.94 16.96
N ASN A 87 -6.37 12.02 16.12
CA ASN A 87 -5.65 12.31 14.88
C ASN A 87 -6.07 11.44 13.69
N GLU A 88 -7.26 10.84 13.70
CA GLU A 88 -7.74 9.95 12.62
C GLU A 88 -7.85 10.68 11.28
N HIS A 89 -8.06 11.99 11.29
CA HIS A 89 -8.05 12.82 10.09
C HIS A 89 -6.68 12.82 9.40
N VAL A 90 -5.59 12.73 10.17
CA VAL A 90 -4.22 12.63 9.66
C VAL A 90 -4.01 11.25 9.02
N TYR A 91 -4.39 10.18 9.71
CA TYR A 91 -4.32 8.81 9.18
C TYR A 91 -5.12 8.66 7.88
N ARG A 92 -6.37 9.12 7.84
CA ARG A 92 -7.21 9.08 6.62
C ARG A 92 -6.59 9.83 5.44
N ARG A 93 -5.95 10.98 5.68
CA ARG A 93 -5.24 11.73 4.63
C ARG A 93 -4.04 10.96 4.11
N PHE A 94 -3.21 10.42 4.99
CA PHE A 94 -2.06 9.62 4.59
C PHE A 94 -2.48 8.33 3.88
N GLU A 95 -3.55 7.68 4.31
CA GLU A 95 -4.11 6.52 3.63
C GLU A 95 -4.52 6.85 2.18
N ALA A 96 -5.20 7.97 1.96
CA ALA A 96 -5.58 8.41 0.62
C ALA A 96 -4.36 8.73 -0.25
N ILE A 97 -3.36 9.41 0.30
CA ILE A 97 -2.10 9.74 -0.39
C ILE A 97 -1.36 8.47 -0.77
N LEU A 98 -1.13 7.55 0.17
CA LEU A 98 -0.40 6.31 -0.08
C LEU A 98 -1.12 5.43 -1.10
N LYS A 99 -2.45 5.31 -1.00
CA LYS A 99 -3.25 4.56 -1.98
C LYS A 99 -3.12 5.17 -3.38
N GLY A 100 -3.29 6.49 -3.50
CA GLY A 100 -3.15 7.18 -4.79
C GLY A 100 -1.74 7.04 -5.37
N PHE A 101 -0.73 7.18 -4.53
CA PHE A 101 0.67 7.08 -4.93
C PHE A 101 1.06 5.66 -5.35
N ALA A 102 0.61 4.63 -4.64
CA ALA A 102 0.80 3.23 -5.02
C ALA A 102 0.20 2.93 -6.40
N VAL A 103 -1.05 3.38 -6.65
CA VAL A 103 -1.71 3.22 -7.95
C VAL A 103 -0.94 3.95 -9.05
N LEU A 104 -0.51 5.19 -8.80
CA LEU A 104 0.25 5.97 -9.77
C LEU A 104 1.55 5.26 -10.16
N ILE A 105 2.34 4.79 -9.18
CA ILE A 105 3.59 4.06 -9.45
C ILE A 105 3.31 2.77 -10.23
N LEU A 106 2.24 2.04 -9.90
CA LEU A 106 1.89 0.81 -10.60
C LEU A 106 1.54 1.08 -12.07
N LEU A 107 0.78 2.15 -12.35
CA LEU A 107 0.49 2.56 -13.73
C LEU A 107 1.77 2.97 -14.48
N THR A 108 2.69 3.65 -13.81
CA THR A 108 4.01 3.97 -14.38
C THR A 108 4.81 2.70 -14.71
N ALA A 109 4.76 1.67 -13.86
CA ALA A 109 5.42 0.40 -14.12
C ALA A 109 4.88 -0.30 -15.37
N ILE A 110 3.54 -0.35 -15.52
CA ILE A 110 2.88 -0.94 -16.68
C ILE A 110 3.24 -0.16 -17.95
N PHE A 111 3.21 1.17 -17.89
CA PHE A 111 3.57 2.02 -19.02
C PHE A 111 5.04 1.87 -19.42
N ALA A 112 5.95 1.80 -18.45
CA ALA A 112 7.37 1.55 -18.69
C ALA A 112 7.59 0.19 -19.37
N ASN A 113 6.90 -0.85 -18.91
CA ASN A 113 6.95 -2.19 -19.51
C ASN A 113 6.46 -2.17 -20.96
N TYR A 114 5.36 -1.46 -21.23
CA TYR A 114 4.81 -1.31 -22.57
C TYR A 114 5.80 -0.63 -23.53
N ILE A 115 6.45 0.46 -23.11
CA ILE A 115 7.49 1.12 -23.91
C ILE A 115 8.66 0.18 -24.19
N SER A 116 9.11 -0.56 -23.17
CA SER A 116 10.24 -1.49 -23.30
C SER A 116 9.93 -2.69 -24.20
N THR A 117 8.66 -3.06 -24.37
CA THR A 117 8.26 -4.21 -25.18
C THR A 117 8.10 -3.87 -26.67
N ILE A 118 7.84 -2.60 -27.00
CA ILE A 118 7.65 -2.14 -28.39
C ILE A 118 8.97 -1.78 -29.08
N LYS A 119 10.00 -1.44 -28.30
CA LYS A 119 11.34 -1.20 -28.81
C LYS A 119 12.06 -2.50 -29.12
#